data_AF-A0A9P4QJP6-F1
#
_entry.id   AF-A0A9P4QJP6-F1
#
_cell.length_a   1.000
_cell.length_b   1.000
_cell.length_c   1.000
_cell.angle_alpha   90.00
_cell.angle_beta   90.00
_cell.angle_gamma   90.00
#
_symmetry.space_group_name_H-M   'P 1'
#
loop_
_entity.id
_entity.type
_entity.pdbx_description
1 polymer ?
#
loop_
_entity_poly.entity_id
_entity_poly.type
_entity_poly.pdbx_seq_one_letter_code
_entity_poly.pdbx_strand_id
1 'polypeptide(L)'
;MQDYPYDHAIYRPGKTCSTCNHVKPARSKHCSLCGCCVAKCDHHCPWVMNCLGRGNYQHFLALLLSLGTLQVYGAYLSYCILENYLHLPENPNISMVPWQRLSEFGEMCTITLHAGGLGIAGVGLLAAATAFLPLSFLAYHIYLIWAGMTTNESQKWADWRDDMADGAVFRASRKAVLEHLRLQQGLDARTAEPLKHLVETLGLEAEEKVFWPAETDQIIVRTNDCQPPSGQAHLWFKVYDLSKVENLYDLGVLDNLSEIVAGR
;
A
#
# COMPACT_ATOMS: atom_id res chain seq x y z
N MET A 1 -1.59 22.76 6.13
CA MET A 1 -0.72 21.57 6.09
C MET A 1 -1.35 20.54 5.15
N GLN A 2 -1.60 20.94 3.91
CA GLN A 2 -1.96 20.03 2.82
C GLN A 2 -0.66 19.84 2.04
N ASP A 3 -0.05 18.67 2.19
CA ASP A 3 1.25 18.38 1.55
C ASP A 3 1.11 17.51 0.30
N TYR A 4 -0.08 16.94 0.07
CA TYR A 4 -0.41 16.20 -1.15
C TYR A 4 -1.70 16.74 -1.76
N PRO A 5 -1.79 16.81 -3.11
CA PRO A 5 -3.02 17.12 -3.82
C PRO A 5 -4.03 15.98 -3.69
N TYR A 6 -5.31 16.29 -3.91
CA TYR A 6 -6.35 15.26 -3.99
C TYR A 6 -6.33 14.63 -5.39
N ASP A 7 -6.37 13.30 -5.46
CA ASP A 7 -6.36 12.57 -6.74
C ASP A 7 -7.75 12.48 -7.40
N HIS A 8 -8.80 12.95 -6.71
CA HIS A 8 -10.21 12.81 -7.09
C HIS A 8 -10.65 11.37 -7.44
N ALA A 9 -9.85 10.39 -7.01
CA ALA A 9 -10.12 8.97 -7.11
C ALA A 9 -10.31 8.41 -5.70
N ILE A 10 -9.20 8.16 -4.99
CA ILE A 10 -9.22 7.67 -3.61
C ILE A 10 -9.50 8.79 -2.60
N TYR A 11 -8.91 9.96 -2.82
CA TYR A 11 -8.97 11.10 -1.92
C TYR A 11 -9.69 12.25 -2.60
N ARG A 12 -10.76 12.73 -1.96
CA ARG A 12 -11.56 13.85 -2.42
C ARG A 12 -11.55 14.96 -1.37
N PRO A 13 -11.50 16.24 -1.80
CA PRO A 13 -11.54 17.36 -0.87
C PRO A 13 -12.87 17.42 -0.10
N GLY A 14 -12.88 18.14 1.02
CA GLY A 14 -14.08 18.36 1.84
C GLY A 14 -14.49 17.17 2.74
N LYS A 15 -13.84 16.01 2.65
CA LYS A 15 -14.11 14.88 3.55
C LYS A 15 -13.58 15.18 4.96
N THR A 16 -14.46 15.26 5.94
CA THR A 16 -14.10 15.45 7.35
C THR A 16 -13.97 14.12 8.09
N CYS A 17 -13.07 14.08 9.08
CA CYS A 17 -13.03 12.98 10.03
C CYS A 17 -14.10 13.23 11.10
N SER A 18 -15.05 12.31 11.25
CA SER A 18 -16.10 12.40 12.27
C SER A 18 -15.57 12.33 13.71
N THR A 19 -14.44 11.66 13.93
CA THR A 19 -13.83 11.55 15.27
C THR A 19 -12.95 12.77 15.60
N CYS A 20 -12.09 13.18 14.67
CA CYS A 20 -11.12 14.27 14.90
C CYS A 20 -11.67 15.66 14.57
N ASN A 21 -12.84 15.76 13.93
CA ASN A 21 -13.53 17.02 13.60
C ASN A 21 -12.71 18.02 12.77
N HIS A 22 -11.89 17.52 11.84
CA HIS A 22 -11.20 18.34 10.85
C HIS A 22 -11.29 17.72 9.45
N VAL A 23 -11.06 18.54 8.42
CA VAL A 23 -10.95 18.07 7.02
C VAL A 23 -9.75 17.13 6.94
N LYS A 24 -9.94 15.95 6.36
CA LYS A 24 -8.90 14.94 6.18
C LYS A 24 -7.98 15.37 5.04
N PRO A 25 -6.68 15.60 5.29
CA PRO A 25 -5.72 15.79 4.20
C PRO A 25 -5.71 14.57 3.26
N ALA A 26 -5.33 14.77 2.01
CA ALA A 26 -5.07 13.66 1.09
C ALA A 26 -4.06 12.67 1.71
N ARG A 27 -4.21 11.38 1.40
CA ARG A 27 -3.40 10.29 1.96
C ARG A 27 -3.49 10.08 3.48
N SER A 28 -4.42 10.76 4.17
CA SER A 28 -4.65 10.56 5.60
C SER A 28 -5.75 9.56 5.94
N LYS A 29 -5.61 8.88 7.09
CA LYS A 29 -6.61 7.95 7.63
C LYS A 29 -6.71 8.09 9.15
N HIS A 30 -7.93 8.06 9.67
CA HIS A 30 -8.15 7.96 11.11
C HIS A 30 -7.87 6.53 11.57
N CYS A 31 -6.99 6.38 12.55
CA CYS A 31 -6.76 5.11 13.22
C CYS A 31 -7.47 5.15 14.57
N SER A 32 -8.46 4.27 14.78
CA SER A 32 -9.17 4.17 16.05
C SER A 32 -8.28 3.70 17.20
N LEU A 33 -7.26 2.87 16.92
CA LEU A 33 -6.31 2.38 17.92
C LEU A 33 -5.37 3.49 18.41
N CYS A 34 -4.94 4.39 17.52
CA CYS A 34 -4.11 5.55 17.89
C CYS A 34 -4.94 6.77 18.32
N GLY A 35 -6.25 6.78 18.05
CA GLY A 35 -7.15 7.89 18.38
C GLY A 35 -6.92 9.17 17.56
N CYS A 36 -6.23 9.09 16.42
CA CYS A 36 -5.86 10.27 15.63
C CYS A 36 -5.85 10.00 14.11
N CYS A 37 -5.88 11.07 13.33
CA CYS A 37 -5.63 11.01 11.89
C CYS A 37 -4.13 10.97 11.61
N VAL A 38 -3.70 9.95 10.88
CA VAL A 38 -2.31 9.71 10.48
C VAL A 38 -2.11 10.18 9.05
N ALA A 39 -1.12 11.04 8.80
CA ALA A 39 -0.75 11.53 7.48
C ALA A 39 0.05 10.48 6.69
N LYS A 40 -0.20 10.36 5.37
CA LYS A 40 0.33 9.29 4.50
C LYS A 40 0.27 7.93 5.20
N CYS A 41 -0.91 7.62 5.74
CA CYS A 41 -1.11 6.46 6.61
C CYS A 41 -0.88 5.18 5.82
N ASP A 42 0.05 4.36 6.26
CA ASP A 42 0.32 3.06 5.69
C ASP A 42 -0.53 1.98 6.36
N HIS A 43 -0.24 1.68 7.63
CA HIS A 43 -1.06 0.79 8.45
C HIS A 43 -0.82 1.02 9.95
N HIS A 44 -1.68 0.46 10.80
CA HIS A 44 -1.38 0.31 12.23
C HIS A 44 -0.60 -0.99 12.43
N CYS A 45 0.62 -0.90 12.93
CA CYS A 45 1.46 -2.07 13.11
C CYS A 45 1.43 -2.49 14.59
N PRO A 46 0.88 -3.68 14.91
CA PRO A 46 0.81 -4.15 16.30
C PRO A 46 2.20 -4.47 16.86
N TRP A 47 3.19 -4.78 16.02
CA TRP A 47 4.55 -5.11 16.46
C TRP A 47 5.32 -3.93 17.05
N VAL A 48 5.03 -2.72 16.58
CA VAL A 48 5.60 -1.48 17.12
C VAL A 48 4.59 -0.66 17.92
N MET A 49 3.38 -1.20 18.10
CA MET A 49 2.25 -0.57 18.81
C MET A 49 1.99 0.88 18.37
N ASN A 50 2.13 1.14 17.08
CA ASN A 50 2.01 2.48 16.52
C ASN A 50 1.56 2.44 15.05
N CYS A 51 0.96 3.54 14.58
CA CYS A 51 0.72 3.74 13.17
C CYS A 51 2.00 4.07 12.42
N LEU A 52 2.13 3.47 11.25
CA LEU A 52 3.14 3.80 10.27
C LEU A 52 2.55 4.78 9.25
N GLY A 53 3.27 5.85 9.02
CA GLY A 53 2.93 6.86 8.04
C GLY A 53 4.10 7.80 7.81
N ARG A 54 3.83 9.01 7.31
CA ARG A 54 4.85 9.96 6.87
C ARG A 54 6.04 10.11 7.83
N GLY A 55 5.77 10.31 9.12
CA GLY A 55 6.80 10.68 10.10
C GLY A 55 7.72 9.55 10.56
N ASN A 56 7.40 8.28 10.28
CA ASN A 56 8.15 7.14 10.81
C ASN A 56 8.34 5.97 9.84
N TYR A 57 7.84 6.07 8.60
CA TYR A 57 7.93 4.99 7.63
C TYR A 57 9.37 4.59 7.31
N GLN A 58 10.31 5.55 7.21
CA GLN A 58 11.74 5.26 7.01
C GLN A 58 12.34 4.39 8.13
N HIS A 59 11.94 4.61 9.39
CA HIS A 59 12.43 3.86 10.53
C HIS A 59 11.88 2.43 10.52
N PHE A 60 10.65 2.26 10.05
CA PHE A 60 10.07 0.95 9.86
C PHE A 60 10.77 0.14 8.77
N LEU A 61 11.14 0.76 7.63
CA LEU A 61 11.95 0.10 6.61
C LEU A 61 13.32 -0.33 7.15
N ALA A 62 13.97 0.56 7.92
CA ALA A 62 15.24 0.24 8.60
C ALA A 62 15.08 -0.89 9.62
N LEU A 63 13.96 -0.94 10.35
CA LEU A 63 13.62 -2.03 11.27
C LEU A 63 13.51 -3.36 10.53
N LEU A 64 12.77 -3.42 9.42
CA LEU A 64 12.62 -4.65 8.63
C LEU A 64 13.95 -5.14 8.06
N LEU A 65 14.76 -4.22 7.51
CA LEU A 65 16.09 -4.55 6.98
C LEU A 65 17.01 -5.07 8.08
N SER A 66 17.15 -4.34 9.19
CA SER A 66 18.03 -4.73 10.29
C SER A 66 17.60 -6.04 10.94
N LEU A 67 16.29 -6.28 11.11
CA LEU A 67 15.77 -7.52 11.65
C LEU A 67 16.05 -8.71 10.72
N GLY A 68 15.79 -8.55 9.42
CA GLY A 68 16.10 -9.58 8.43
C GLY A 68 17.59 -9.90 8.35
N THR A 69 18.45 -8.86 8.33
CA THR A 69 19.91 -9.04 8.36
C THR A 69 20.37 -9.74 9.63
N LEU A 70 19.85 -9.38 10.80
CA LEU A 70 20.19 -10.01 12.08
C LEU A 70 19.80 -11.48 12.10
N GLN A 71 18.62 -11.84 11.60
CA GLN A 71 18.18 -13.24 11.54
C GLN A 71 19.02 -14.09 10.58
N VAL A 72 19.31 -13.57 9.39
CA VAL A 72 20.20 -14.26 8.42
C VAL A 72 21.59 -14.44 9.01
N TYR A 73 22.14 -13.39 9.62
CA TYR A 73 23.44 -13.46 10.29
C TYR A 73 23.45 -14.47 11.45
N GLY A 74 22.43 -14.44 12.31
CA GLY A 74 22.32 -15.36 13.44
C GLY A 74 22.19 -16.82 13.01
N ALA A 75 21.41 -17.09 11.96
CA ALA A 75 21.30 -18.41 11.35
C ALA A 75 22.64 -18.88 10.77
N TYR A 76 23.33 -18.02 10.02
CA TYR A 76 24.65 -18.32 9.45
C TYR A 76 25.70 -18.58 10.53
N LEU A 77 25.76 -17.74 11.56
CA LEU A 77 26.68 -17.92 12.67
C LEU A 77 26.42 -19.24 13.41
N SER A 78 25.15 -19.57 13.67
CA SER A 78 24.78 -20.86 14.26
C SER A 78 25.21 -22.04 13.38
N TYR A 79 25.09 -21.92 12.06
CA TYR A 79 25.55 -22.95 11.14
C TYR A 79 27.07 -23.14 11.23
N CYS A 80 27.86 -22.07 11.14
CA CYS A 80 29.33 -22.15 11.22
C CYS A 80 29.83 -22.73 12.55
N ILE A 81 29.14 -22.48 13.66
CA ILE A 81 29.52 -23.07 14.96
C ILE A 81 29.22 -24.57 14.99
N LEU A 82 28.12 -25.00 14.36
CA LEU A 82 27.61 -26.36 14.46
C LEU A 82 28.09 -27.27 13.33
N GLU A 83 28.60 -26.74 12.22
CA GLU A 83 29.01 -27.50 11.04
C GLU A 83 29.97 -28.65 11.38
N ASN A 84 30.91 -28.43 12.31
CA ASN A 84 31.89 -29.43 12.72
C ASN A 84 31.30 -30.56 13.58
N TYR A 85 30.12 -30.36 14.16
CA TYR A 85 29.37 -31.36 14.93
C TYR A 85 28.31 -32.06 14.10
N LEU A 86 27.92 -31.45 12.97
CA LEU A 86 26.99 -32.00 12.01
C LEU A 86 27.77 -32.90 11.04
N HIS A 87 27.92 -34.18 11.40
CA HIS A 87 28.42 -35.20 10.48
C HIS A 87 27.37 -35.47 9.39
N LEU A 88 27.25 -34.54 8.44
CA LEU A 88 26.37 -34.70 7.28
C LEU A 88 26.90 -35.87 6.43
N PRO A 89 26.02 -36.80 5.99
CA PRO A 89 26.43 -37.88 5.12
C PRO A 89 26.99 -37.32 3.81
N GLU A 90 28.16 -37.81 3.38
CA GLU A 90 28.84 -37.37 2.15
C GLU A 90 27.96 -37.51 0.88
N ASN A 91 26.98 -38.41 0.91
CA ASN A 91 25.97 -38.57 -0.14
C ASN A 91 24.57 -38.55 0.46
N PRO A 92 23.90 -37.38 0.50
CA PRO A 92 22.50 -37.34 0.89
C PRO A 92 21.66 -37.97 -0.23
N ASN A 93 21.17 -39.19 -0.02
CA ASN A 93 20.07 -39.72 -0.83
C ASN A 93 18.80 -38.92 -0.49
N ILE A 94 18.59 -37.80 -1.18
CA ILE A 94 17.41 -36.97 -0.97
C ILE A 94 16.18 -37.75 -1.43
N SER A 95 15.38 -38.27 -0.50
CA SER A 95 14.14 -38.95 -0.83
C SER A 95 13.21 -38.01 -1.62
N MET A 96 12.52 -38.51 -2.63
CA MET A 96 11.46 -37.75 -3.33
C MET A 96 10.11 -37.83 -2.59
N VAL A 97 10.01 -38.64 -1.54
CA VAL A 97 8.76 -38.85 -0.79
C VAL A 97 8.61 -37.77 0.28
N PRO A 98 7.50 -36.99 0.29
CA PRO A 98 7.34 -35.85 1.21
C PRO A 98 7.45 -36.20 2.70
N TRP A 99 6.87 -37.32 3.13
CA TRP A 99 6.90 -37.74 4.53
C TRP A 99 8.31 -38.11 5.01
N GLN A 100 9.11 -38.72 4.14
CA GLN A 100 10.50 -39.05 4.44
C GLN A 100 11.37 -37.79 4.55
N ARG A 101 11.15 -36.80 3.67
CA ARG A 101 11.82 -35.49 3.80
C ARG A 101 11.51 -34.80 5.12
N LEU A 102 10.25 -34.88 5.57
CA LEU A 102 9.85 -34.27 6.83
C LEU A 102 10.51 -34.96 8.03
N SER A 103 10.60 -36.30 8.03
CA SER A 103 11.32 -37.03 9.08
C SER A 103 12.81 -36.74 9.07
N GLU A 104 13.46 -36.73 7.89
CA GLU A 104 14.88 -36.40 7.73
C GLU A 104 15.19 -34.99 8.25
N PHE A 105 14.32 -34.02 7.94
CA PHE A 105 14.45 -32.66 8.47
C PHE A 105 14.31 -32.61 10.00
N GLY A 106 13.33 -33.35 10.57
CA GLY A 106 13.13 -33.43 12.02
C GLY A 106 14.31 -34.07 12.75
N GLU A 107 14.91 -35.11 12.18
CA GLU A 107 16.13 -35.74 12.68
C GLU A 107 17.31 -34.75 12.66
N MET A 108 17.50 -34.02 11.55
CA MET A 108 18.53 -32.98 11.45
C MET A 108 18.35 -31.90 12.52
N CYS A 109 17.13 -31.41 12.74
CA CYS A 109 16.86 -30.44 13.81
C CYS A 109 17.19 -31.01 15.20
N THR A 110 16.84 -32.28 15.47
CA THR A 110 17.11 -32.95 16.75
C THR A 110 18.62 -33.09 16.99
N ILE A 111 19.38 -33.53 15.99
CA ILE A 111 20.84 -33.63 16.04
C ILE A 111 21.46 -32.26 16.32
N THR A 112 21.02 -31.24 15.57
CA THR A 112 21.49 -29.85 15.72
C THR A 112 21.22 -29.33 17.14
N LEU A 113 20.01 -29.57 17.67
CA LEU A 113 19.63 -29.17 19.03
C LEU A 113 20.41 -29.92 20.10
N HIS A 114 20.69 -31.20 19.92
CA HIS A 114 21.52 -31.98 20.84
C HIS A 114 22.97 -31.48 20.86
N ALA A 115 23.52 -31.08 19.71
CA ALA A 115 24.88 -30.55 19.62
C ALA A 115 25.01 -29.12 20.16
N GLY A 116 24.09 -28.22 19.79
CA GLY A 116 24.19 -26.78 20.10
C GLY A 116 23.32 -26.28 21.24
N GLY A 117 22.44 -27.12 21.79
CA GLY A 117 21.45 -26.74 22.80
C GLY A 117 20.46 -25.65 22.33
N LEU A 118 19.64 -25.16 23.25
CA LEU A 118 18.67 -24.10 22.94
C LEU A 118 19.33 -22.76 22.62
N GLY A 119 20.51 -22.49 23.18
CA GLY A 119 21.20 -21.21 23.03
C GLY A 119 21.74 -20.97 21.62
N ILE A 120 22.43 -21.95 21.04
CA ILE A 120 23.04 -21.82 19.71
C ILE A 120 22.09 -22.39 18.66
N ALA A 121 21.81 -23.69 18.74
CA ALA A 121 20.98 -24.38 17.76
C ALA A 121 19.52 -23.91 17.78
N GLY A 122 18.92 -23.77 18.97
CA GLY A 122 17.53 -23.32 19.08
C GLY A 122 17.30 -21.92 18.51
N VAL A 123 18.13 -20.96 18.91
CA VAL A 123 18.08 -19.58 18.39
C VAL A 123 18.40 -19.55 16.90
N GLY A 124 19.41 -20.29 16.42
CA GLY A 124 19.78 -20.35 15.01
C GLY A 124 18.68 -20.92 14.11
N LEU A 125 18.04 -22.02 14.54
CA LEU A 125 16.90 -22.61 13.83
C LEU A 125 15.70 -21.65 13.81
N LEU A 126 15.38 -21.00 14.93
CA LEU A 126 14.32 -20.00 14.97
C LEU A 126 14.62 -18.82 14.03
N ALA A 127 15.86 -18.31 14.05
CA ALA A 127 16.31 -17.23 13.18
C ALA A 127 16.18 -17.62 11.71
N ALA A 128 16.64 -18.81 11.32
CA ALA A 128 16.51 -19.32 9.96
C ALA A 128 15.04 -19.48 9.53
N ALA A 129 14.22 -20.08 10.39
CA ALA A 129 12.81 -20.32 10.11
C ALA A 129 11.99 -19.04 10.00
N THR A 130 12.40 -17.95 10.65
CA THR A 130 11.64 -16.69 10.68
C THR A 130 12.25 -15.57 9.84
N ALA A 131 13.46 -15.74 9.30
CA ALA A 131 14.16 -14.73 8.50
C ALA A 131 13.36 -14.29 7.26
N PHE A 132 12.59 -15.20 6.65
CA PHE A 132 11.80 -14.87 5.47
C PHE A 132 10.69 -13.85 5.77
N LEU A 133 10.19 -13.77 7.00
CA LEU A 133 9.07 -12.89 7.35
C LEU A 133 9.40 -11.40 7.16
N PRO A 134 10.40 -10.81 7.84
CA PRO A 134 10.72 -9.40 7.62
C PRO A 134 11.31 -9.13 6.24
N LEU A 135 11.99 -10.10 5.62
CA LEU A 135 12.52 -9.95 4.27
C LEU A 135 11.42 -9.90 3.21
N SER A 136 10.43 -10.79 3.28
CA SER A 136 9.25 -10.75 2.40
C SER A 136 8.43 -9.50 2.65
N PHE A 137 8.30 -9.08 3.91
CA PHE A 137 7.57 -7.86 4.24
C PHE A 137 8.30 -6.62 3.71
N LEU A 138 9.63 -6.56 3.84
CA LEU A 138 10.45 -5.51 3.25
C LEU A 138 10.33 -5.49 1.72
N ALA A 139 10.38 -6.65 1.07
CA ALA A 139 10.21 -6.76 -0.39
C ALA A 139 8.85 -6.21 -0.84
N TYR A 140 7.78 -6.50 -0.10
CA TYR A 140 6.46 -5.92 -0.36
C TYR A 140 6.46 -4.40 -0.21
N HIS A 141 7.08 -3.86 0.84
CA HIS A 141 7.20 -2.42 1.00
C HIS A 141 8.08 -1.76 -0.07
N ILE A 142 9.12 -2.43 -0.58
CA ILE A 142 9.89 -1.97 -1.74
C ILE A 142 9.00 -1.90 -2.98
N TYR A 143 8.14 -2.89 -3.20
CA TYR A 143 7.13 -2.85 -4.28
C TYR A 143 6.17 -1.67 -4.12
N LEU A 144 5.70 -1.39 -2.90
CA LEU A 144 4.84 -0.24 -2.62
C LEU A 144 5.52 1.09 -2.94
N ILE A 145 6.80 1.24 -2.61
CA ILE A 145 7.61 2.41 -2.95
C ILE A 145 7.79 2.53 -4.47
N TRP A 146 8.06 1.41 -5.14
CA TRP A 146 8.15 1.37 -6.60
C TRP A 146 6.84 1.81 -7.27
N ALA A 147 5.70 1.40 -6.71
CA ALA A 147 4.37 1.74 -7.23
C ALA A 147 3.85 3.12 -6.76
N GLY A 148 4.59 3.84 -5.93
CA GLY A 148 4.17 5.17 -5.43
C GLY A 148 2.95 5.14 -4.51
N MET A 149 2.73 4.06 -3.76
CA MET A 149 1.53 3.89 -2.92
C MET A 149 1.85 3.35 -1.52
N THR A 150 0.91 3.56 -0.60
CA THR A 150 0.92 2.95 0.75
C THR A 150 0.13 1.63 0.76
N THR A 151 0.31 0.79 1.78
CA THR A 151 -0.50 -0.42 2.01
C THR A 151 -1.99 -0.09 2.07
N ASN A 152 -2.36 1.01 2.73
CA ASN A 152 -3.74 1.48 2.78
C ASN A 152 -4.28 1.87 1.39
N GLU A 153 -3.46 2.42 0.50
CA GLU A 153 -3.86 2.73 -0.87
C GLU A 153 -3.95 1.48 -1.73
N SER A 154 -3.03 0.52 -1.59
CA SER A 154 -3.09 -0.73 -2.35
C SER A 154 -4.37 -1.52 -2.05
N GLN A 155 -4.86 -1.48 -0.80
CA GLN A 155 -6.15 -2.08 -0.44
C GLN A 155 -7.31 -1.37 -1.15
N LYS A 156 -7.34 -0.04 -1.13
CA LYS A 156 -8.40 0.71 -1.83
C LYS A 156 -8.37 0.48 -3.34
N TRP A 157 -7.17 0.38 -3.93
CA TRP A 157 -7.04 0.03 -5.34
C TRP A 157 -7.49 -1.39 -5.65
N ALA A 158 -7.42 -2.32 -4.70
CA ALA A 158 -8.03 -3.64 -4.86
C ALA A 158 -9.56 -3.52 -4.96
N ASP A 159 -10.21 -2.77 -4.06
CA ASP A 159 -11.67 -2.54 -4.14
C ASP A 159 -12.07 -1.90 -5.48
N TRP A 160 -11.30 -0.91 -5.96
CA TRP A 160 -11.54 -0.29 -7.27
C TRP A 160 -11.38 -1.27 -8.44
N ARG A 161 -10.45 -2.22 -8.34
CA ARG A 161 -10.23 -3.24 -9.37
C ARG A 161 -11.44 -4.16 -9.49
N ASP A 162 -12.04 -4.51 -8.36
CA ASP A 162 -13.26 -5.33 -8.34
C ASP A 162 -14.43 -4.56 -8.99
N ASP A 163 -14.62 -3.27 -8.67
CA ASP A 163 -15.66 -2.47 -9.35
C ASP A 163 -15.41 -2.28 -10.86
N MET A 164 -14.14 -2.20 -11.26
CA MET A 164 -13.75 -2.13 -12.67
C MET A 164 -14.11 -3.42 -13.40
N ALA A 165 -13.89 -4.57 -12.76
CA ALA A 165 -14.29 -5.88 -13.30
C ALA A 165 -15.82 -5.97 -13.45
N ASP A 166 -16.57 -5.37 -12.53
CA ASP A 166 -18.04 -5.26 -12.60
C ASP A 166 -18.53 -4.21 -13.63
N GLY A 167 -17.61 -3.42 -14.21
CA GLY A 167 -17.92 -2.39 -15.20
C GLY A 167 -18.65 -1.17 -14.61
N ALA A 168 -18.48 -0.92 -13.31
CA ALA A 168 -19.11 0.17 -12.56
C ALA A 168 -18.25 1.46 -12.51
N VAL A 169 -17.04 1.43 -13.07
CA VAL A 169 -16.06 2.53 -12.95
C VAL A 169 -15.95 3.31 -14.24
N PHE A 170 -15.98 4.64 -14.11
CA PHE A 170 -15.87 5.58 -15.21
C PHE A 170 -14.81 6.65 -14.93
N ARG A 171 -14.04 6.97 -15.97
CA ARG A 171 -13.00 8.00 -16.01
C ARG A 171 -13.44 9.17 -16.90
N ALA A 172 -13.14 10.38 -16.50
CA ALA A 172 -13.29 11.58 -17.34
C ALA A 172 -12.12 12.56 -17.12
N SER A 173 -11.99 13.54 -18.00
CA SER A 173 -11.11 14.70 -17.80
C SER A 173 -11.81 15.73 -16.89
N ARG A 174 -11.11 16.20 -15.86
CA ARG A 174 -11.57 17.24 -14.94
C ARG A 174 -11.85 18.53 -15.69
N LYS A 175 -10.93 18.96 -16.55
CA LYS A 175 -11.15 20.13 -17.42
C LYS A 175 -12.39 19.97 -18.28
N ALA A 176 -12.61 18.81 -18.89
CA ALA A 176 -13.79 18.57 -19.73
C ALA A 176 -15.10 18.62 -18.93
N VAL A 177 -15.15 18.02 -17.74
CA VAL A 177 -16.33 18.04 -16.86
C VAL A 177 -16.64 19.46 -16.38
N LEU A 178 -15.62 20.21 -15.95
CA LEU A 178 -15.80 21.60 -15.51
C LEU A 178 -16.23 22.52 -16.66
N GLU A 179 -15.68 22.32 -17.85
CA GLU A 179 -16.09 23.08 -19.03
C GLU A 179 -17.53 22.76 -19.43
N HIS A 180 -17.93 21.49 -19.37
CA HIS A 180 -19.31 21.10 -19.60
C HIS A 180 -20.27 21.74 -18.59
N LEU A 181 -19.88 21.84 -17.31
CA LEU A 181 -20.66 22.54 -16.29
C LEU A 181 -20.83 24.02 -16.62
N ARG A 182 -19.75 24.71 -17.00
CA ARG A 182 -19.82 26.13 -17.37
C ARG A 182 -20.76 26.36 -18.54
N LEU A 183 -20.71 25.50 -19.56
CA LEU A 183 -21.61 25.59 -20.71
C LEU A 183 -23.06 25.33 -20.32
N GLN A 184 -23.33 24.38 -19.43
CA GLN A 184 -24.69 24.08 -18.96
C GLN A 184 -25.25 25.12 -17.98
N GLN A 185 -24.41 25.83 -17.21
CA GLN A 185 -24.87 26.91 -16.32
C GLN A 185 -25.52 28.08 -17.09
N GLY A 186 -25.30 28.19 -18.40
CA GLY A 186 -26.00 29.13 -19.29
C GLY A 186 -27.31 28.59 -19.90
N LEU A 187 -27.68 27.33 -19.61
CA LEU A 187 -28.87 26.63 -20.09
C LEU A 187 -29.85 26.34 -18.92
N ASP A 188 -31.00 25.73 -19.20
CA ASP A 188 -32.07 25.42 -18.21
C ASP A 188 -31.51 24.84 -16.89
N ALA A 189 -31.92 25.42 -15.75
CA ALA A 189 -31.45 25.02 -14.42
C ALA A 189 -31.67 23.52 -14.12
N ARG A 190 -32.71 22.91 -14.71
CA ARG A 190 -33.04 21.49 -14.52
C ARG A 190 -32.01 20.53 -15.12
N THR A 191 -31.31 20.93 -16.19
CA THR A 191 -30.30 20.07 -16.84
C THR A 191 -28.93 20.20 -16.16
N ALA A 192 -28.63 21.36 -15.56
CA ALA A 192 -27.37 21.62 -14.87
C ALA A 192 -27.29 21.04 -13.45
N GLU A 193 -28.43 20.75 -12.81
CA GLU A 193 -28.50 20.33 -11.40
C GLU A 193 -27.78 19.00 -11.09
N PRO A 194 -27.92 17.92 -11.89
CA PRO A 194 -27.17 16.67 -11.66
C PRO A 194 -25.65 16.85 -11.77
N LEU A 195 -25.22 17.72 -12.69
CA LEU A 195 -23.81 18.01 -12.93
C LEU A 195 -23.21 18.86 -11.81
N LYS A 196 -23.96 19.86 -11.33
CA LYS A 196 -23.58 20.67 -10.18
C LYS A 196 -23.43 19.82 -8.92
N HIS A 197 -24.40 18.94 -8.65
CA HIS A 197 -24.30 17.99 -7.53
C HIS A 197 -23.09 17.05 -7.66
N LEU A 198 -22.78 16.58 -8.86
CA LEU A 198 -21.59 15.77 -9.10
C LEU A 198 -20.30 16.55 -8.78
N VAL A 199 -20.19 17.78 -9.28
CA VAL A 199 -19.02 18.66 -9.08
C VAL A 199 -18.83 18.99 -7.60
N GLU A 200 -19.91 19.26 -6.87
CA GLU A 200 -19.92 19.45 -5.42
C GLU A 200 -19.50 18.17 -4.67
N THR A 201 -20.05 17.02 -5.05
CA THR A 201 -19.73 15.71 -4.44
C THR A 201 -18.27 15.31 -4.64
N LEU A 202 -17.70 15.67 -5.79
CA LEU A 202 -16.30 15.47 -6.13
C LEU A 202 -15.37 16.57 -5.59
N GLY A 203 -15.97 17.69 -5.13
CA GLY A 203 -15.29 18.86 -4.60
C GLY A 203 -14.33 19.50 -5.60
N LEU A 204 -14.68 19.55 -6.90
CA LEU A 204 -13.76 20.00 -7.95
C LEU A 204 -13.46 21.51 -7.90
N GLU A 205 -14.29 22.31 -7.22
CA GLU A 205 -14.19 23.78 -7.20
C GLU A 205 -13.40 24.35 -5.99
N ALA A 206 -13.16 23.54 -4.96
CA ALA A 206 -12.70 24.01 -3.65
C ALA A 206 -11.26 23.59 -3.28
N GLU A 207 -10.38 23.42 -4.28
CA GLU A 207 -9.02 22.93 -4.03
C GLU A 207 -8.01 24.06 -3.84
N GLU A 208 -7.32 24.04 -2.71
CA GLU A 208 -6.15 24.87 -2.46
C GLU A 208 -4.97 24.25 -3.19
N LYS A 209 -4.30 25.01 -4.08
CA LYS A 209 -3.17 24.47 -4.85
C LYS A 209 -2.00 24.15 -3.92
N VAL A 210 -1.69 22.86 -3.80
CA VAL A 210 -0.49 22.37 -3.13
C VAL A 210 0.63 22.22 -4.16
N PHE A 211 1.87 22.56 -3.77
CA PHE A 211 3.02 22.28 -4.61
C PHE A 211 3.29 20.76 -4.64
N TRP A 212 3.11 20.15 -5.81
CA TRP A 212 3.40 18.74 -6.07
C TRP A 212 4.05 18.60 -7.45
N PRO A 213 5.07 17.74 -7.65
CA PRO A 213 5.77 17.64 -8.93
C PRO A 213 4.93 17.05 -10.07
N ALA A 214 3.88 16.30 -9.74
CA ALA A 214 2.98 15.68 -10.71
C ALA A 214 1.63 16.40 -10.74
N GLU A 215 0.95 16.32 -11.88
CA GLU A 215 -0.42 16.77 -12.04
C GLU A 215 -1.22 15.68 -12.75
N THR A 216 -2.50 15.54 -12.41
CA THR A 216 -3.43 14.70 -13.15
C THR A 216 -4.68 15.50 -13.49
N ASP A 217 -5.20 15.28 -14.70
CA ASP A 217 -6.49 15.82 -15.11
C ASP A 217 -7.59 14.75 -15.02
N GLN A 218 -7.33 13.59 -14.45
CA GLN A 218 -8.34 12.52 -14.38
C GLN A 218 -9.32 12.73 -13.22
N ILE A 219 -10.55 12.26 -13.42
CA ILE A 219 -11.55 12.04 -12.38
C ILE A 219 -12.05 10.62 -12.52
N ILE A 220 -12.23 9.93 -11.40
CA ILE A 220 -12.78 8.59 -11.38
C ILE A 220 -14.02 8.54 -10.49
N VAL A 221 -15.09 7.96 -11.03
CA VAL A 221 -16.36 7.78 -10.35
C VAL A 221 -16.80 6.32 -10.41
N ARG A 222 -17.49 5.89 -9.36
CA ARG A 222 -18.21 4.63 -9.28
C ARG A 222 -19.70 4.93 -9.43
N THR A 223 -20.40 4.15 -10.25
CA THR A 223 -21.86 4.22 -10.38
C THR A 223 -22.51 2.91 -9.94
N ASN A 224 -23.71 2.98 -9.38
CA ASN A 224 -24.40 1.79 -8.84
C ASN A 224 -25.18 1.01 -9.91
N ASP A 225 -25.39 1.60 -11.08
CA ASP A 225 -26.17 1.05 -12.20
C ASP A 225 -25.29 0.59 -13.38
N CYS A 226 -23.96 0.65 -13.20
CA CYS A 226 -22.96 0.37 -14.23
C CYS A 226 -23.13 1.20 -15.52
N GLN A 227 -23.85 2.32 -15.44
CA GLN A 227 -24.01 3.31 -16.51
C GLN A 227 -23.18 4.55 -16.22
N PRO A 228 -22.75 5.30 -17.25
CA PRO A 228 -22.06 6.56 -17.02
C PRO A 228 -23.00 7.54 -16.31
N PRO A 229 -22.44 8.52 -15.56
CA PRO A 229 -23.24 9.56 -14.92
C PRO A 229 -24.30 10.17 -15.86
N SER A 230 -25.54 10.22 -15.37
CA SER A 230 -26.71 10.55 -16.17
C SER A 230 -26.60 11.93 -16.83
N GLY A 231 -27.04 12.03 -18.10
CA GLY A 231 -27.05 13.29 -18.85
C GLY A 231 -25.71 13.74 -19.44
N GLN A 232 -24.63 12.98 -19.22
CA GLN A 232 -23.27 13.39 -19.61
C GLN A 232 -22.40 12.23 -20.14
N ALA A 233 -23.01 11.16 -20.65
CA ALA A 233 -22.33 9.94 -21.08
C ALA A 233 -21.14 10.14 -22.04
N HIS A 234 -21.18 11.20 -22.87
CA HIS A 234 -20.13 11.54 -23.83
C HIS A 234 -18.79 11.98 -23.17
N LEU A 235 -18.79 12.35 -21.89
CA LEU A 235 -17.59 12.75 -21.16
C LEU A 235 -16.87 11.58 -20.47
N TRP A 236 -17.56 10.44 -20.33
CA TRP A 236 -17.14 9.35 -19.44
C TRP A 236 -16.72 8.12 -20.23
N PHE A 237 -15.56 7.58 -19.88
CA PHE A 237 -15.01 6.37 -20.44
C PHE A 237 -15.05 5.28 -19.37
N LYS A 238 -15.66 4.13 -19.70
CA LYS A 238 -15.67 2.98 -18.79
C LYS A 238 -14.26 2.40 -18.65
N VAL A 239 -13.87 2.09 -17.43
CA VAL A 239 -12.54 1.57 -17.08
C VAL A 239 -12.67 0.14 -16.56
N TYR A 240 -11.88 -0.77 -17.12
CA TYR A 240 -11.87 -2.19 -16.75
C TYR A 240 -10.55 -2.64 -16.10
N ASP A 241 -9.54 -1.77 -16.08
CA ASP A 241 -8.21 -2.14 -15.60
C ASP A 241 -7.47 -0.93 -15.02
N LEU A 242 -6.71 -1.18 -13.94
CA LEU A 242 -5.96 -0.16 -13.22
C LEU A 242 -4.83 0.47 -14.06
N SER A 243 -4.33 -0.21 -15.10
CA SER A 243 -3.35 0.39 -16.04
C SER A 243 -3.89 1.60 -16.79
N LYS A 244 -5.22 1.82 -16.77
CA LYS A 244 -5.87 3.00 -17.35
C LYS A 244 -6.12 4.10 -16.32
N VAL A 245 -5.58 3.98 -15.11
CA VAL A 245 -5.67 4.98 -14.05
C VAL A 245 -4.28 5.52 -13.77
N GLU A 246 -4.15 6.84 -13.74
CA GLU A 246 -2.90 7.50 -13.38
C GLU A 246 -2.72 7.46 -11.86
N ASN A 247 -1.52 7.15 -11.37
CA ASN A 247 -1.22 7.31 -9.95
C ASN A 247 -0.57 8.68 -9.73
N LEU A 248 -1.36 9.66 -9.25
CA LEU A 248 -0.87 11.02 -8.97
C LEU A 248 0.32 11.05 -7.98
N TYR A 249 0.40 10.04 -7.12
CA TYR A 249 1.41 9.97 -6.06
C TYR A 249 2.67 9.20 -6.46
N ASP A 250 2.71 8.62 -7.66
CA ASP A 250 3.91 7.97 -8.16
C ASP A 250 4.82 8.99 -8.87
N LEU A 251 5.93 9.32 -8.21
CA LEU A 251 6.97 10.19 -8.75
C LEU A 251 8.11 9.40 -9.41
N GLY A 252 8.00 8.06 -9.44
CA GLY A 252 9.10 7.17 -9.80
C GLY A 252 9.94 6.77 -8.59
N VAL A 253 10.61 5.62 -8.72
CA VAL A 253 11.27 4.91 -7.60
C VAL A 253 12.21 5.79 -6.76
N LEU A 254 13.05 6.58 -7.42
CA LEU A 254 14.06 7.40 -6.74
C LEU A 254 13.42 8.55 -5.97
N ASP A 255 12.43 9.22 -6.56
CA ASP A 255 11.74 10.34 -5.93
C ASP A 255 10.81 9.86 -4.82
N ASN A 256 10.12 8.73 -5.02
CA ASN A 256 9.33 8.07 -3.97
C ASN A 256 10.19 7.69 -2.76
N LEU A 257 11.41 7.17 -2.99
CA LEU A 257 12.36 6.86 -1.93
C LEU A 257 12.89 8.13 -1.25
N SER A 258 13.21 9.16 -2.03
CA SER A 258 13.66 10.46 -1.53
C SER A 258 12.63 11.10 -0.60
N GLU A 259 11.33 11.04 -0.94
CA GLU A 259 10.25 11.48 -0.06
C GLU A 259 10.30 10.78 1.29
N ILE A 260 10.43 9.45 1.29
CA ILE A 260 10.43 8.65 2.52
C ILE A 260 11.61 8.99 3.41
N VAL A 261 12.81 9.09 2.83
CA VAL A 261 14.04 9.45 3.57
C VAL A 261 13.95 10.89 4.10
N ALA A 262 13.29 11.79 3.37
CA ALA A 262 13.04 13.15 3.82
C ALA A 262 11.94 13.26 4.89
N GLY A 263 11.27 12.15 5.26
CA GLY A 263 10.11 12.18 6.16
C GLY A 263 8.91 12.92 5.54
N ARG A 264 8.80 12.86 4.22
CA ARG A 264 7.78 13.54 3.41
C ARG A 264 6.73 12.62 2.84
#